data_AF-A0A1Q8QZY9-F1
#
_entry.id   AF-A0A1Q8QZY9-F1
#
_cell.length_a   1.000
_cell.length_b   1.000
_cell.length_c   1.000
_cell.angle_alpha   90.00
_cell.angle_beta   90.00
_cell.angle_gamma   90.00
#
_symmetry.space_group_name_H-M   'P 1'
#
loop_
_entity.id
_entity.type
_entity.pdbx_description
1 polymer ?
#
loop_
_entity_poly.entity_id
_entity_poly.type
_entity_poly.pdbx_seq_one_letter_code
_entity_poly.pdbx_strand_id
1 'polypeptide(L)'
;MKKWQCSVCGYIHEGDEAPDRCPMCGAPKEKFVLLSADENKTAGNLSGNWDGETEEVGMYYAFAKKAEEEGYPEVAQAFMKIGQEEAAHASEIYAIRGKVKSTKENLAWRVEAELGAQKGKAEAAEIARKDGNMAAVEFFERASKDEARHAAAFKGLLDRLF
;
A
#
# COMPACT_ATOMS: atom_id res chain seq x y z
N MET A 1 -1.69 -4.36 -32.19
CA MET A 1 -1.01 -3.05 -32.04
C MET A 1 0.02 -3.15 -30.93
N LYS A 2 1.24 -2.66 -31.16
CA LYS A 2 2.29 -2.59 -30.13
C LYS A 2 2.04 -1.38 -29.23
N LYS A 3 2.53 -1.44 -27.99
CA LYS A 3 2.56 -0.30 -27.08
C LYS A 3 4.00 0.11 -26.83
N TRP A 4 4.27 1.40 -26.79
CA TRP A 4 5.60 1.96 -26.58
C TRP A 4 5.55 2.93 -25.42
N GLN A 5 6.37 2.70 -24.40
CA GLN A 5 6.43 3.58 -23.24
C GLN A 5 7.63 4.51 -23.32
N CYS A 6 7.42 5.81 -23.15
CA CYS A 6 8.49 6.78 -22.98
C CYS A 6 9.21 6.53 -21.65
N SER A 7 10.49 6.17 -21.69
CA SER A 7 11.33 5.95 -20.50
C SER A 7 11.60 7.22 -19.68
N VAL A 8 11.30 8.41 -20.21
CA VAL A 8 11.51 9.69 -19.54
C VAL A 8 10.30 10.12 -18.72
N CYS A 9 9.08 9.99 -19.25
CA CYS A 9 7.86 10.51 -18.62
C CYS A 9 6.73 9.49 -18.45
N GLY A 10 6.90 8.25 -18.94
CA GLY A 10 5.91 7.20 -18.82
C GLY A 10 4.75 7.24 -19.84
N TYR A 11 4.70 8.22 -20.74
CA TYR A 11 3.69 8.30 -21.81
C TYR A 11 3.65 7.00 -22.64
N ILE A 12 2.44 6.48 -22.90
CA ILE A 12 2.21 5.27 -23.67
C ILE A 12 1.65 5.64 -25.05
N HIS A 13 2.35 5.23 -26.10
CA HIS A 13 1.90 5.31 -27.49
C HIS A 13 1.43 3.95 -27.98
N GLU A 14 0.25 3.89 -28.61
CA GLU A 14 -0.25 2.68 -29.26
C GLU A 14 -0.09 2.80 -30.78
N GLY A 15 0.73 1.91 -31.37
CA GLY A 15 1.11 1.99 -32.78
C GLY A 15 2.18 0.96 -33.11
N ASP A 16 2.35 0.64 -34.40
CA ASP A 16 3.33 -0.37 -34.81
C ASP A 16 4.79 0.07 -34.59
N GLU A 17 5.02 1.38 -34.46
CA GLU A 17 6.31 2.01 -34.14
C GLU A 17 6.16 3.09 -33.06
N ALA A 18 7.27 3.42 -32.38
CA ALA A 18 7.34 4.57 -31.47
C ALA A 18 7.30 5.91 -32.25
N PRO A 19 6.74 6.99 -31.66
CA PRO A 19 6.72 8.31 -32.28
C PRO A 19 8.11 8.95 -32.27
N ASP A 20 8.38 9.83 -33.25
CA ASP A 20 9.68 10.52 -33.38
C ASP A 20 10.02 11.37 -32.14
N ARG A 21 9.00 11.97 -31.52
CA ARG A 21 9.09 12.71 -30.27
C ARG A 21 7.92 12.39 -29.36
N CYS A 22 8.20 12.30 -28.07
CA CYS A 22 7.18 12.15 -27.05
C CYS A 22 6.30 13.41 -26.99
N PRO A 23 4.96 13.30 -27.13
CA PRO A 23 4.07 14.46 -27.07
C PRO A 23 3.98 15.07 -25.66
N MET A 24 4.38 14.34 -24.62
CA MET A 24 4.33 14.82 -23.24
C MET A 24 5.62 15.53 -22.78
N CYS A 25 6.80 15.07 -23.21
CA CYS A 25 8.08 15.60 -22.71
C CYS A 25 9.11 15.93 -23.80
N GLY A 26 8.79 15.71 -25.08
CA GLY A 26 9.69 15.99 -26.20
C GLY A 26 10.87 15.03 -26.38
N ALA A 27 10.99 14.00 -25.51
CA ALA A 27 12.03 12.97 -25.61
C ALA A 27 12.02 12.28 -26.98
N PRO A 28 13.19 11.97 -27.56
CA PRO A 28 13.27 11.43 -28.91
C PRO A 28 12.90 9.93 -28.96
N LYS A 29 12.64 9.40 -30.17
CA LYS A 29 12.17 8.02 -30.44
C LYS A 29 12.98 6.94 -29.70
N GLU A 30 14.30 7.13 -29.54
CA GLU A 30 15.21 6.18 -28.87
C GLU A 30 14.93 6.03 -27.37
N LYS A 31 14.16 6.97 -26.79
CA LYS A 31 13.71 6.89 -25.39
C LYS A 31 12.42 6.10 -25.22
N PHE A 32 11.84 5.56 -26.30
CA PHE A 32 10.69 4.67 -26.20
C PHE A 32 11.11 3.22 -26.11
N VAL A 33 10.54 2.50 -25.14
CA VAL A 33 10.73 1.07 -24.96
C VAL A 33 9.48 0.36 -25.46
N LEU A 34 9.66 -0.65 -26.33
CA LEU A 34 8.58 -1.53 -26.74
C LEU A 34 8.08 -2.30 -25.53
N LEU A 35 6.81 -2.13 -25.20
CA LEU A 35 6.12 -3.00 -24.26
C LEU A 35 5.82 -4.29 -25.01
N SER A 36 6.74 -5.26 -24.92
CA SER A 36 6.44 -6.65 -25.31
C SER A 36 5.35 -7.21 -24.41
N ALA A 37 4.54 -8.12 -24.93
CA ALA A 37 3.45 -8.80 -24.21
C ALA A 37 3.90 -9.63 -22.99
N ASP A 38 5.20 -9.69 -22.70
CA ASP A 38 5.70 -9.90 -21.35
C ASP A 38 5.63 -8.57 -20.59
N GLU A 39 4.40 -8.14 -20.30
CA GLU A 39 4.15 -7.47 -19.03
C GLU A 39 4.86 -8.33 -17.98
N ASN A 40 5.62 -7.74 -17.06
CA ASN A 40 6.29 -8.51 -16.02
C ASN A 40 5.21 -9.18 -15.14
N LYS A 41 4.72 -10.35 -15.57
CA LYS A 41 3.62 -11.09 -14.97
C LYS A 41 3.95 -11.38 -13.52
N THR A 42 5.23 -11.57 -13.21
CA THR A 42 5.73 -11.69 -11.84
C THR A 42 5.44 -10.44 -11.02
N ALA A 43 5.69 -9.23 -11.52
CA ALA A 43 5.36 -7.99 -10.80
C ALA A 43 3.85 -7.79 -10.60
N GLY A 44 3.03 -8.17 -11.60
CA GLY A 44 1.58 -8.21 -11.48
C GLY A 44 1.09 -9.20 -10.43
N ASN A 45 1.57 -10.44 -10.49
CA ASN A 45 1.28 -11.52 -9.54
C ASN A 45 1.69 -11.14 -8.12
N LEU A 46 2.87 -10.52 -7.94
CA LEU A 46 3.33 -10.05 -6.63
C LEU A 46 2.44 -8.93 -6.08
N SER A 47 1.86 -8.09 -6.93
CA SER A 47 0.94 -7.05 -6.45
C SER A 47 -0.41 -7.65 -6.05
N GLY A 48 -0.95 -8.57 -6.85
CA GLY A 48 -2.18 -9.28 -6.52
C GLY A 48 -2.05 -10.16 -5.27
N ASN A 49 -0.94 -10.88 -5.12
CA ASN A 49 -0.66 -11.64 -3.89
C ASN A 49 -0.50 -10.70 -2.70
N TRP A 50 0.22 -9.58 -2.83
CA TRP A 50 0.30 -8.59 -1.74
C TRP A 50 -1.09 -8.15 -1.27
N ASP A 51 -1.99 -7.83 -2.21
CA ASP A 51 -3.35 -7.40 -1.86
C ASP A 51 -4.11 -8.51 -1.11
N GLY A 52 -4.08 -9.75 -1.63
CA GLY A 52 -4.73 -10.91 -1.01
C GLY A 52 -4.20 -11.22 0.40
N GLU A 53 -2.88 -11.31 0.55
CA GLU A 53 -2.22 -11.60 1.83
C GLU A 53 -2.56 -10.53 2.88
N THR A 54 -2.58 -9.23 2.50
CA THR A 54 -2.96 -8.16 3.43
C THR A 54 -4.45 -8.13 3.77
N GLU A 55 -5.32 -8.56 2.86
CA GLU A 55 -6.76 -8.71 3.12
C GLU A 55 -7.00 -9.84 4.13
N GLU A 56 -6.34 -10.99 3.94
CA GLU A 56 -6.45 -12.15 4.82
C GLU A 56 -6.02 -11.84 6.26
N VAL A 57 -4.95 -11.06 6.47
CA VAL A 57 -4.54 -10.60 7.81
C VAL A 57 -5.70 -9.89 8.53
N GLY A 58 -6.36 -8.96 7.84
CA GLY A 58 -7.48 -8.21 8.40
C GLY A 58 -8.69 -9.10 8.71
N MET A 59 -9.01 -10.01 7.79
CA MET A 59 -10.10 -10.98 7.95
C MET A 59 -9.85 -11.92 9.13
N TYR A 60 -8.65 -12.54 9.21
CA TYR A 60 -8.32 -13.48 10.27
C TYR A 60 -8.35 -12.83 11.66
N TYR A 61 -7.88 -11.60 11.81
CA TYR A 61 -7.97 -10.90 13.09
C TYR A 61 -9.42 -10.52 13.46
N ALA A 62 -10.26 -10.17 12.48
CA ALA A 62 -11.68 -9.97 12.72
C ALA A 62 -12.38 -11.27 13.15
N PHE A 63 -12.06 -12.40 12.50
CA PHE A 63 -12.59 -13.71 12.84
C PHE A 63 -12.10 -14.20 14.20
N ALA A 64 -10.84 -13.97 14.53
CA ALA A 64 -10.29 -14.27 15.84
C ALA A 64 -11.07 -13.56 16.95
N LYS A 65 -11.26 -12.24 16.82
CA LYS A 65 -12.06 -11.46 17.78
C LYS A 65 -13.46 -12.02 17.92
N LYS A 66 -14.12 -12.37 16.81
CA LYS A 66 -15.47 -12.95 16.84
C LYS A 66 -15.50 -14.31 17.55
N ALA A 67 -14.51 -15.16 17.33
CA ALA A 67 -14.37 -16.45 18.00
C ALA A 67 -14.14 -16.29 19.51
N GLU A 68 -13.35 -15.29 19.95
CA GLU A 68 -13.20 -14.97 21.38
C GLU A 68 -14.53 -14.54 22.01
N GLU A 69 -15.27 -13.64 21.36
CA GLU A 69 -16.57 -13.15 21.82
C GLU A 69 -17.61 -14.28 21.97
N GLU A 70 -17.51 -15.32 21.15
CA GLU A 70 -18.37 -16.50 21.17
C GLU A 70 -17.88 -17.61 22.12
N GLY A 71 -16.73 -17.43 22.76
CA GLY A 71 -16.18 -18.40 23.72
C GLY A 71 -15.41 -19.56 23.10
N TYR A 72 -14.85 -19.38 21.90
CA TYR A 72 -14.00 -20.36 21.20
C TYR A 72 -12.52 -19.93 21.16
N PRO A 73 -11.80 -19.97 22.30
CA PRO A 73 -10.43 -19.46 22.40
C PRO A 73 -9.43 -20.21 21.51
N GLU A 74 -9.59 -21.52 21.31
CA GLU A 74 -8.71 -22.32 20.45
C GLU A 74 -8.86 -21.94 18.97
N VAL A 75 -10.09 -21.65 18.54
CA VAL A 75 -10.40 -21.17 17.19
C VAL A 75 -9.85 -19.76 16.99
N ALA A 76 -10.03 -18.88 17.98
CA ALA A 76 -9.45 -17.54 17.95
C ALA A 76 -7.93 -17.58 17.82
N GLN A 77 -7.27 -18.43 18.61
CA GLN A 77 -5.82 -18.60 18.55
C GLN A 77 -5.37 -19.14 17.18
N ALA A 78 -6.12 -20.07 16.59
CA ALA A 78 -5.83 -20.58 15.25
C ALA A 78 -5.90 -19.45 14.20
N PHE A 79 -6.97 -18.64 14.21
CA PHE A 79 -7.10 -17.49 13.32
C PHE A 79 -5.97 -16.47 13.53
N MET A 80 -5.65 -16.13 14.78
CA MET A 80 -4.54 -15.21 15.08
C MET A 80 -3.21 -15.72 14.53
N LYS A 81 -2.93 -17.02 14.70
CA LYS A 81 -1.68 -17.62 14.23
C LYS A 81 -1.59 -17.57 12.70
N ILE A 82 -2.64 -17.97 12.00
CA ILE A 82 -2.66 -17.95 10.52
C ILE A 82 -2.54 -16.51 10.02
N GLY A 83 -3.24 -15.54 10.63
CA GLY A 83 -3.08 -14.12 10.29
C GLY A 83 -1.64 -13.60 10.47
N GLN A 84 -0.86 -14.15 11.40
CA GLN A 84 0.57 -13.81 11.53
C GLN A 84 1.41 -14.44 10.41
N GLU A 85 1.05 -15.63 9.94
CA GLU A 85 1.69 -16.32 8.81
C GLU A 85 1.45 -15.53 7.51
N GLU A 86 0.23 -15.08 7.23
CA GLU A 86 -0.06 -14.24 6.05
C GLU A 86 0.61 -12.86 6.13
N ALA A 87 0.73 -12.28 7.34
CA ALA A 87 1.51 -11.06 7.53
C ALA A 87 3.00 -11.27 7.19
N ALA A 88 3.54 -12.46 7.46
CA ALA A 88 4.90 -12.82 7.07
C ALA A 88 5.02 -12.93 5.54
N HIS A 89 4.10 -13.61 4.86
CA HIS A 89 4.05 -13.69 3.39
C HIS A 89 3.98 -12.30 2.74
N ALA A 90 3.09 -11.43 3.22
CA ALA A 90 3.00 -10.05 2.75
C ALA A 90 4.35 -9.32 2.90
N SER A 91 5.02 -9.48 4.05
CA SER A 91 6.32 -8.85 4.30
C SER A 91 7.41 -9.30 3.32
N GLU A 92 7.43 -10.59 2.97
CA GLU A 92 8.37 -11.15 1.99
C GLU A 92 8.09 -10.60 0.59
N ILE A 93 6.82 -10.54 0.19
CA ILE A 93 6.41 -9.95 -1.09
C ILE A 93 6.84 -8.48 -1.18
N TYR A 94 6.67 -7.70 -0.10
CA TYR A 94 7.09 -6.30 -0.06
C TYR A 94 8.61 -6.14 -0.25
N ALA A 95 9.39 -7.05 0.35
CA ALA A 95 10.85 -7.10 0.18
C ALA A 95 11.24 -7.48 -1.25
N ILE A 96 10.62 -8.52 -1.84
CA ILE A 96 10.85 -8.96 -3.23
C ILE A 96 10.57 -7.82 -4.23
N ARG A 97 9.57 -6.98 -3.95
CA ARG A 97 9.24 -5.79 -4.75
C ARG A 97 10.27 -4.65 -4.64
N GLY A 98 11.35 -4.81 -3.86
CA GLY A 98 12.44 -3.85 -3.72
C GLY A 98 12.06 -2.56 -2.97
N LYS A 99 11.00 -2.63 -2.16
CA LYS A 99 10.43 -1.46 -1.48
C LYS A 99 11.13 -1.14 -0.16
N VAL A 100 11.82 -2.10 0.45
CA VAL A 100 12.58 -1.91 1.69
C VAL A 100 13.85 -1.10 1.42
N LYS A 101 14.04 0.02 2.13
CA LYS A 101 15.24 0.89 2.08
C LYS A 101 16.03 0.80 3.39
N SER A 102 16.97 1.72 3.62
CA SER A 102 17.65 1.81 4.92
C SER A 102 16.67 2.15 6.05
N THR A 103 17.03 1.83 7.29
CA THR A 103 16.18 2.14 8.46
C THR A 103 15.85 3.64 8.56
N LYS A 104 16.82 4.52 8.27
CA LYS A 104 16.62 5.97 8.25
C LYS A 104 15.57 6.38 7.21
N GLU A 105 15.71 5.89 5.97
CA GLU A 105 14.78 6.18 4.88
C GLU A 105 13.37 5.63 5.16
N ASN A 106 13.27 4.41 5.68
CA ASN A 106 11.99 3.80 6.02
C ASN A 106 11.29 4.59 7.14
N LEU A 107 12.02 5.04 8.18
CA LEU A 107 11.47 5.86 9.26
C LEU A 107 10.96 7.21 8.73
N ALA A 108 11.78 7.92 7.94
CA ALA A 108 11.39 9.19 7.34
C ALA A 108 10.13 9.05 6.47
N TRP A 109 10.10 8.02 5.62
CA TRP A 109 8.93 7.72 4.80
C TRP A 109 7.69 7.39 5.64
N ARG A 110 7.83 6.62 6.73
CA ARG A 110 6.68 6.33 7.62
C ARG A 110 6.17 7.58 8.32
N VAL A 111 7.03 8.51 8.77
CA VAL A 111 6.57 9.79 9.35
C VAL A 111 5.67 10.54 8.36
N GLU A 112 6.13 10.71 7.12
CA GLU A 112 5.36 11.41 6.08
C GLU A 112 4.06 10.68 5.75
N ALA A 113 4.11 9.36 5.62
CA ALA A 113 2.95 8.54 5.30
C ALA A 113 1.88 8.59 6.40
N GLU A 114 2.27 8.54 7.68
CA GLU A 114 1.31 8.63 8.79
C GLU A 114 0.68 10.03 8.88
N LEU A 115 1.43 11.10 8.63
CA LEU A 115 0.86 12.46 8.58
C LEU A 115 -0.14 12.61 7.42
N GLY A 116 0.17 12.04 6.26
CA GLY A 116 -0.77 11.97 5.13
C GLY A 116 -2.04 11.18 5.48
N ALA A 117 -1.88 10.01 6.11
CA ALA A 117 -2.99 9.17 6.54
C ALA A 117 -3.84 9.83 7.63
N GLN A 118 -3.24 10.55 8.56
CA GLN A 118 -3.92 11.33 9.59
C GLN A 118 -4.89 12.33 8.95
N LYS A 119 -4.39 13.11 7.97
CA LYS A 119 -5.19 14.08 7.22
C LYS A 119 -6.31 13.39 6.43
N GLY A 120 -5.98 12.36 5.66
CA GLY A 120 -6.97 11.62 4.85
C GLY A 120 -8.08 10.99 5.70
N LYS A 121 -7.76 10.47 6.89
CA LYS A 121 -8.75 9.94 7.84
C LYS A 121 -9.62 11.03 8.45
N ALA A 122 -9.06 12.20 8.74
CA ALA A 122 -9.87 13.34 9.21
C ALA A 122 -10.88 13.79 8.13
N GLU A 123 -10.45 13.85 6.87
CA GLU A 123 -11.34 14.16 5.74
C GLU A 123 -12.42 13.07 5.55
N ALA A 124 -12.05 11.80 5.67
CA ALA A 124 -12.99 10.67 5.59
C ALA A 124 -14.03 10.69 6.73
N ALA A 125 -13.65 11.11 7.94
CA ALA A 125 -14.60 11.28 9.05
C ALA A 125 -15.66 12.35 8.73
N GLU A 126 -15.26 13.46 8.11
CA GLU A 126 -16.20 14.51 7.71
C GLU A 126 -17.15 14.08 6.59
N ILE A 127 -16.68 13.24 5.66
CA ILE A 127 -17.55 12.60 4.66
C ILE A 127 -18.54 11.65 5.34
N ALA A 128 -18.06 10.75 6.20
CA ALA A 128 -18.91 9.82 6.93
C ALA A 128 -19.98 10.53 7.79
N ARG A 129 -19.66 11.71 8.34
CA ARG A 129 -20.60 12.54 9.09
C ARG A 129 -21.72 13.08 8.21
N LYS A 130 -21.39 13.54 6.99
CA LYS A 130 -22.38 14.01 6.01
C LYS A 130 -23.27 12.87 5.52
N ASP A 131 -22.73 11.67 5.43
CA ASP A 131 -23.47 10.47 5.02
C ASP A 131 -24.31 9.86 6.17
N GLY A 132 -24.19 10.38 7.39
CA GLY A 132 -24.89 9.87 8.58
C GLY A 132 -24.35 8.53 9.09
N ASN A 133 -23.19 8.06 8.61
CA ASN A 133 -22.58 6.81 9.01
C ASN A 133 -21.70 7.01 10.27
N MET A 134 -22.35 7.02 11.44
CA MET A 134 -21.67 7.31 12.71
C MET A 134 -20.62 6.26 13.11
N ALA A 135 -20.80 5.00 12.72
CA ALA A 135 -19.80 3.95 12.96
C ALA A 135 -18.50 4.24 12.18
N ALA A 136 -18.62 4.70 10.93
CA ALA A 136 -17.46 5.12 10.14
C ALA A 136 -16.82 6.40 10.70
N VAL A 137 -17.62 7.37 11.19
CA VAL A 137 -17.09 8.56 11.87
C VAL A 137 -16.21 8.17 13.05
N GLU A 138 -16.72 7.31 13.94
CA GLU A 138 -15.97 6.86 15.12
C GLU A 138 -14.66 6.17 14.72
N PHE A 139 -14.71 5.28 13.73
CA PHE A 139 -13.53 4.62 13.21
C PHE A 139 -12.49 5.62 12.68
N PHE A 140 -12.89 6.52 11.78
CA PHE A 140 -11.97 7.45 11.12
C PHE A 140 -11.38 8.47 12.08
N GLU A 141 -12.17 9.00 13.02
CA GLU A 141 -11.66 9.94 14.03
C GLU A 141 -10.64 9.28 14.96
N ARG A 142 -10.92 8.06 15.43
CA ARG A 142 -9.98 7.29 16.26
C ARG A 142 -8.72 6.97 15.48
N ALA A 143 -8.86 6.45 14.26
CA ALA A 143 -7.73 6.09 13.41
C ALA A 143 -6.87 7.32 13.06
N SER A 144 -7.46 8.50 12.83
CA SER A 144 -6.69 9.73 12.59
C SER A 144 -5.80 10.10 13.79
N LYS A 145 -6.32 9.99 15.02
CA LYS A 145 -5.53 10.21 16.25
C LYS A 145 -4.42 9.18 16.41
N ASP A 146 -4.70 7.92 16.06
CA ASP A 146 -3.69 6.86 16.06
C ASP A 146 -2.55 7.17 15.08
N GLU A 147 -2.85 7.65 13.86
CA GLU A 147 -1.78 8.02 12.91
C GLU A 147 -0.94 9.21 13.37
N ALA A 148 -1.55 10.20 14.03
CA ALA A 148 -0.78 11.28 14.65
C ALA A 148 0.21 10.74 15.71
N ARG A 149 -0.22 9.77 16.51
CA ARG A 149 0.62 9.10 17.52
C ARG A 149 1.72 8.27 16.85
N HIS A 150 1.42 7.53 15.78
CA HIS A 150 2.40 6.75 15.03
C HIS A 150 3.46 7.65 14.39
N ALA A 151 3.04 8.75 13.74
CA ALA A 151 3.95 9.75 13.17
C ALA A 151 4.91 10.31 14.22
N ALA A 152 4.39 10.69 15.40
CA ALA A 152 5.20 11.20 16.50
C ALA A 152 6.21 10.17 17.01
N ALA A 153 5.80 8.90 17.13
CA ALA A 153 6.68 7.80 17.55
C ALA A 153 7.83 7.58 16.55
N PHE A 154 7.53 7.47 15.25
CA PHE A 154 8.55 7.31 14.22
C PHE A 154 9.48 8.52 14.13
N LYS A 155 8.94 9.74 14.25
CA LYS A 155 9.74 10.98 14.24
C LYS A 155 10.70 11.02 15.42
N GLY A 156 10.24 10.66 16.62
CA GLY A 156 11.09 10.60 17.80
C GLY A 156 12.23 9.58 17.66
N LEU A 157 11.99 8.45 17.00
CA LEU A 157 13.04 7.46 16.70
C LEU A 157 14.02 7.96 15.63
N LEU A 158 13.50 8.62 14.57
CA LEU A 158 14.32 9.19 13.52
C LEU A 158 15.28 10.25 14.07
N ASP A 159 14.75 11.25 14.79
CA ASP A 159 15.53 12.35 15.36
C ASP A 159 16.58 11.88 16.38
N ARG A 160 16.31 10.79 17.09
CA ARG A 160 17.20 10.25 18.14
C ARG A 160 18.34 9.41 17.57
N LEU A 161 18.13 8.75 16.42
CA LEU A 161 19.05 7.75 15.89
C LEU A 161 19.81 8.20 14.63
N PHE A 162 19.33 9.23 13.92
CA PHE A 162 19.79 9.59 12.58
C PHE A 162 19.81 11.09 12.29
#